data_AF-A0A8H7FUP2-F1
#
_entry.id   AF-A0A8H7FUP2-F1
#
_cell.length_a   1.000
_cell.length_b   1.000
_cell.length_c   1.000
_cell.angle_alpha   90.00
_cell.angle_beta   90.00
_cell.angle_gamma   90.00
#
_symmetry.space_group_name_H-M   'P 1'
#
loop_
_entity.id
_entity.type
_entity.pdbx_description
1 polymer ?
#
loop_
_entity_poly.entity_id
_entity_poly.type
_entity_poly.pdbx_seq_one_letter_code
_entity_poly.pdbx_strand_id
1 'polypeptide(L)'
;MADTLGSVGVIISTLLIQFYGWTGFDPIASLFIAILIAASVIPLVIDTGKVLCLDVDHRERDIQQALAELPSVEGLASYKFPRFWPKDASSLIGSIHIQLSPSASSSDPTGPHSTTRVTYTNVDRVVERVDALLRSKISGLEELTIQVEGRS
;
A
#
# COMPACT_ATOMS: atom_id res chain seq x y z
N MET A 1 -3.57 -24.43 -9.22
CA MET A 1 -3.73 -24.60 -10.67
C MET A 1 -2.42 -24.53 -11.46
N ALA A 2 -1.26 -24.27 -10.81
CA ALA A 2 0.06 -24.42 -11.45
C ALA A 2 0.49 -25.89 -11.66
N ASP A 3 -0.20 -26.82 -10.99
CA ASP A 3 0.12 -28.25 -10.92
C ASP A 3 -0.01 -29.02 -12.27
N THR A 4 -0.67 -28.42 -13.27
CA THR A 4 -0.89 -29.06 -14.57
C THR A 4 -0.05 -28.47 -15.71
N LEU A 5 0.22 -27.15 -15.70
CA LEU A 5 1.01 -26.51 -16.76
C LEU A 5 2.49 -26.89 -16.69
N GLY A 6 3.04 -27.05 -15.48
CA GLY A 6 4.42 -27.50 -15.28
C GLY A 6 4.65 -28.95 -15.72
N SER A 7 3.72 -29.86 -15.41
CA SER A 7 3.88 -31.28 -15.73
C SER A 7 3.71 -31.55 -17.24
N VAL A 8 2.80 -30.85 -17.93
CA VAL A 8 2.63 -30.94 -19.38
C VAL A 8 3.89 -30.49 -20.13
N GLY A 9 4.56 -29.44 -19.66
CA GLY A 9 5.83 -28.99 -20.24
C GLY A 9 6.94 -30.05 -20.15
N VAL A 10 7.05 -30.73 -19.01
CA VAL A 10 8.03 -31.81 -18.79
C VAL A 10 7.73 -33.04 -19.66
N ILE A 11 6.45 -33.40 -19.79
CA ILE A 11 5.99 -34.55 -20.60
C ILE A 11 6.27 -34.33 -22.08
N ILE A 12 5.96 -33.15 -22.62
CA ILE A 12 6.23 -32.82 -24.02
C ILE A 12 7.74 -32.83 -24.27
N SER A 13 8.53 -32.28 -23.35
CA SER A 13 9.98 -32.24 -23.46
C SER A 13 10.62 -33.64 -23.49
N THR A 14 10.15 -34.56 -22.64
CA THR A 14 10.60 -35.96 -22.63
C THR A 14 10.17 -36.73 -23.88
N LEU A 15 9.00 -36.42 -24.45
CA LEU A 15 8.52 -37.03 -25.69
C LEU A 15 9.36 -36.61 -26.91
N LEU A 16 9.79 -35.35 -26.97
CA LEU A 16 10.65 -34.85 -28.05
C LEU A 16 12.08 -35.43 -28.01
N ILE A 17 12.63 -35.68 -26.81
CA ILE A 17 13.97 -36.25 -26.64
C ILE A 17 14.05 -37.69 -27.18
N GLN A 18 13.02 -38.52 -27.00
CA GLN A 18 13.04 -39.92 -27.44
C GLN A 18 13.03 -40.09 -28.97
N PHE A 19 12.62 -39.07 -29.73
CA PHE A 19 12.47 -39.18 -31.19
C PHE A 19 13.73 -38.85 -31.99
N TYR A 20 14.75 -38.21 -31.41
CA TYR A 20 15.81 -37.55 -32.19
C TYR A 20 17.19 -38.20 -32.02
N GLY A 21 17.44 -39.22 -32.83
CA GLY A 21 18.75 -39.86 -32.99
C GLY A 21 19.56 -39.35 -34.19
N TRP A 22 20.08 -38.12 -34.17
CA TRP A 22 21.17 -37.66 -35.08
C TRP A 22 21.88 -36.37 -34.62
N THR A 23 23.08 -36.09 -35.16
CA THR A 23 24.15 -35.17 -34.69
C THR A 23 23.85 -33.65 -34.71
N GLY A 24 22.59 -33.23 -34.57
CA GLY A 24 22.15 -31.82 -34.46
C GLY A 24 21.96 -31.33 -33.02
N PHE A 25 22.71 -31.88 -32.07
CA PHE A 25 22.45 -31.75 -30.61
C PHE A 25 22.60 -30.34 -30.04
N ASP A 26 23.43 -29.48 -30.65
CA ASP A 26 23.77 -28.16 -30.08
C ASP A 26 22.59 -27.16 -30.04
N PRO A 27 21.86 -26.91 -31.15
CA PRO A 27 20.67 -26.05 -31.14
C PRO A 27 19.49 -26.65 -30.35
N ILE A 28 19.41 -27.97 -30.23
CA ILE A 28 18.33 -28.64 -29.49
C ILE A 28 18.60 -28.61 -27.98
N ALA A 29 19.86 -28.82 -27.57
CA ALA A 29 20.27 -28.71 -26.18
C ALA A 29 20.03 -27.29 -25.65
N SER A 30 20.38 -26.26 -26.42
CA SER A 30 20.10 -24.86 -26.06
C SER A 30 18.61 -24.55 -25.99
N LEU A 31 17.80 -25.04 -26.93
CA LEU A 31 16.33 -24.90 -26.88
C LEU A 31 15.71 -25.61 -25.68
N PHE A 32 16.19 -26.81 -25.34
CA PHE A 32 15.73 -27.57 -24.19
C PHE A 32 16.02 -26.84 -22.88
N ILE A 33 17.26 -26.34 -22.71
CA ILE A 33 17.63 -25.53 -21.55
C ILE A 33 16.80 -24.24 -21.49
N ALA A 34 16.56 -23.57 -22.62
CA ALA A 34 15.72 -22.37 -22.66
C ALA A 34 14.28 -22.65 -22.21
N ILE A 35 13.68 -23.76 -22.64
CA ILE A 35 12.33 -24.17 -22.23
C ILE A 35 12.30 -24.53 -20.74
N LEU A 36 13.31 -25.27 -20.24
CA LEU A 36 13.39 -25.60 -18.81
C LEU A 36 13.54 -24.35 -17.92
N ILE A 37 14.35 -23.38 -18.35
CA ILE A 37 14.47 -22.08 -17.66
C ILE A 37 13.15 -21.33 -17.72
N ALA A 38 12.52 -21.21 -18.89
CA ALA A 38 11.24 -20.51 -19.03
C ALA A 38 10.15 -21.15 -18.16
N ALA A 39 10.05 -22.48 -18.15
CA ALA A 39 9.10 -23.23 -17.34
C ALA A 39 9.33 -23.04 -15.83
N SER A 40 10.57 -22.82 -15.40
CA SER A 40 10.93 -22.55 -14.00
C SER A 40 10.66 -21.09 -13.60
N VAL A 41 10.93 -20.14 -14.50
CA VAL A 41 10.77 -18.70 -14.23
C VAL A 41 9.31 -18.28 -14.27
N ILE A 42 8.46 -18.84 -15.14
CA ILE A 42 7.03 -18.49 -15.23
C ILE A 42 6.29 -18.64 -13.87
N PRO A 43 6.32 -19.80 -13.19
CA PRO A 43 5.64 -19.94 -11.90
C PRO A 43 6.27 -19.04 -10.83
N LEU A 44 7.58 -18.81 -10.86
CA LEU A 44 8.25 -17.91 -9.93
C LEU A 44 7.81 -16.45 -10.12
N VAL A 45 7.67 -16.00 -11.38
CA VAL A 45 7.19 -14.65 -11.72
C VAL A 45 5.72 -14.49 -11.37
N ILE A 46 4.89 -15.51 -11.62
CA ILE A 46 3.47 -15.48 -11.24
C ILE A 46 3.32 -15.48 -9.71
N ASP A 47 4.11 -16.28 -8.99
CA ASP A 47 4.07 -16.33 -7.53
C ASP A 47 4.51 -15.00 -6.92
N THR A 48 5.65 -14.48 -7.36
CA THR A 48 6.15 -13.14 -6.97
C THR A 48 5.13 -12.06 -7.30
N GLY A 49 4.57 -12.09 -8.52
CA GLY A 49 3.55 -11.14 -8.97
C GLY A 49 2.26 -11.23 -8.18
N LYS A 50 1.84 -12.44 -7.77
CA LYS A 50 0.68 -12.63 -6.89
C LYS A 50 0.96 -12.10 -5.49
N VAL A 51 2.14 -12.32 -4.92
CA VAL A 51 2.50 -11.75 -3.62
C VAL A 51 2.52 -10.23 -3.66
N LEU A 52 3.16 -9.64 -4.67
CA LEU A 52 3.17 -8.18 -4.89
C LEU A 52 1.75 -7.63 -5.08
N CYS A 53 0.94 -8.26 -5.93
CA CYS A 53 -0.42 -7.83 -6.21
C CYS A 53 -1.35 -7.98 -5.00
N LEU A 54 -1.21 -9.07 -4.23
CA LEU A 54 -2.01 -9.31 -3.03
C LEU A 54 -1.60 -8.40 -1.88
N ASP A 55 -0.31 -8.10 -1.73
CA ASP A 55 0.21 -7.11 -0.76
C ASP A 55 -0.32 -5.70 -1.07
N VAL A 56 -0.34 -5.30 -2.35
CA VAL A 56 -0.94 -4.02 -2.76
C VAL A 56 -2.45 -3.99 -2.50
N ASP A 57 -3.19 -5.05 -2.86
CA ASP A 57 -4.65 -5.11 -2.68
C ASP A 57 -5.06 -5.08 -1.19
N HIS A 58 -4.35 -5.80 -0.32
CA HIS A 58 -4.61 -5.78 1.12
C HIS A 58 -4.35 -4.39 1.72
N ARG A 59 -3.19 -3.80 1.40
CA ARG A 59 -2.84 -2.45 1.88
C ARG A 59 -3.82 -1.41 1.40
N GLU A 60 -4.23 -1.45 0.13
CA GLU A 60 -5.19 -0.50 -0.42
C GLU A 60 -6.54 -0.58 0.30
N ARG A 61 -7.05 -1.79 0.56
CA ARG A 61 -8.30 -1.97 1.32
C ARG A 61 -8.21 -1.43 2.74
N ASP A 62 -7.13 -1.75 3.46
CA ASP A 62 -6.91 -1.26 4.83
C ASP A 62 -6.85 0.28 4.87
N ILE A 63 -6.15 0.89 3.91
CA ILE A 63 -6.06 2.35 3.77
C ILE A 63 -7.44 2.96 3.47
N GLN A 64 -8.18 2.40 2.51
CA GLN A 64 -9.51 2.89 2.15
C GLN A 64 -10.50 2.80 3.32
N GLN A 65 -10.46 1.70 4.08
CA GLN A 65 -11.29 1.54 5.27
C GLN A 65 -10.92 2.56 6.35
N ALA A 66 -9.62 2.76 6.59
CA ALA A 66 -9.15 3.73 7.57
C ALA A 66 -9.53 5.18 7.19
N LEU A 67 -9.48 5.52 5.89
CA LEU A 67 -9.92 6.82 5.37
C LEU A 67 -11.44 7.00 5.46
N ALA A 68 -12.22 5.94 5.27
CA ALA A 68 -13.67 5.97 5.43
C ALA A 68 -14.10 6.18 6.90
N GLU A 69 -13.30 5.70 7.86
CA GLU A 69 -13.54 5.90 9.30
C GLU A 69 -12.99 7.24 9.82
N LEU A 70 -12.04 7.87 9.14
CA LEU A 70 -11.49 9.20 9.50
C LEU A 70 -12.54 10.29 9.80
N PRO A 71 -13.60 10.50 8.99
CA PRO A 71 -14.62 11.52 9.24
C PRO A 71 -15.51 11.23 10.45
N SER A 72 -15.44 10.04 11.06
CA SER A 72 -16.14 9.74 12.32
C SER A 72 -15.45 10.35 13.56
N VAL A 73 -14.24 10.89 13.40
CA VAL A 73 -13.51 11.55 14.49
C VAL A 73 -14.13 12.91 14.81
N GLU A 74 -14.63 13.05 16.03
CA GLU A 74 -15.23 14.29 16.54
C GLU A 74 -14.20 15.44 16.54
N GLY A 75 -14.51 16.53 15.81
CA GLY A 75 -13.63 17.70 15.67
C GLY A 75 -12.90 17.81 14.32
N LEU A 76 -12.95 16.77 13.46
CA LEU A 76 -12.47 16.83 12.08
C LEU A 76 -13.58 17.39 11.17
N ALA A 77 -13.34 18.51 10.47
CA ALA A 77 -14.29 19.04 9.49
C ALA A 77 -14.12 18.38 8.12
N SER A 78 -12.88 18.17 7.68
CA SER A 78 -12.57 17.56 6.40
C SER A 78 -11.13 17.04 6.39
N TYR A 79 -10.84 16.07 5.53
CA TYR A 79 -9.48 15.68 5.19
C TYR A 79 -9.27 15.83 3.68
N LYS A 80 -8.05 16.19 3.28
CA LYS A 80 -7.66 16.36 1.87
C LYS A 80 -6.36 15.63 1.58
N PHE A 81 -6.20 15.26 0.31
CA PHE A 81 -4.98 14.68 -0.25
C PHE A 81 -4.34 13.55 0.60
N PRO A 82 -5.09 12.50 1.00
CA PRO A 82 -4.46 11.37 1.66
C PRO A 82 -3.53 10.66 0.67
N ARG A 83 -2.24 10.61 0.99
CA ARG A 83 -1.22 9.92 0.22
C ARG A 83 -0.54 8.89 1.10
N PHE A 84 -0.60 7.63 0.68
CA PHE A 84 0.08 6.53 1.34
C PHE A 84 0.98 5.85 0.33
N TRP A 85 2.19 5.48 0.75
CA TRP A 85 3.14 4.75 -0.09
C TRP A 85 3.90 3.71 0.71
N PRO A 86 4.16 2.53 0.13
CA PRO A 86 5.01 1.52 0.76
C PRO A 86 6.46 2.01 0.79
N LYS A 87 7.08 1.92 1.96
CA LYS A 87 8.51 2.16 2.16
C LYS A 87 9.30 0.87 1.94
N ASP A 88 8.77 -0.24 2.47
CA ASP A 88 9.36 -1.57 2.45
C ASP A 88 8.25 -2.63 2.30
N ALA A 89 8.64 -3.91 2.16
CA ALA A 89 7.70 -5.04 2.06
C ALA A 89 6.76 -5.19 3.28
N SER A 90 7.04 -4.54 4.41
CA SER A 90 6.20 -4.51 5.61
C SER A 90 5.78 -3.10 6.03
N SER A 91 6.54 -2.07 5.68
CA SER A 91 6.38 -0.73 6.23
C SER A 91 5.71 0.23 5.25
N LEU A 92 4.75 1.00 5.74
CA LEU A 92 3.98 2.00 5.00
C LEU A 92 4.22 3.39 5.61
N ILE A 93 4.33 4.40 4.75
CA ILE A 93 4.37 5.81 5.13
C ILE A 93 3.10 6.49 4.62
N GLY A 94 2.51 7.36 5.45
CA GLY A 94 1.33 8.14 5.12
C GLY A 94 1.56 9.64 5.27
N SER A 95 0.87 10.42 4.45
CA SER A 95 0.70 11.86 4.63
C SER A 95 -0.74 12.25 4.38
N ILE A 96 -1.32 12.99 5.31
CA ILE A 96 -2.71 13.46 5.21
C ILE A 96 -2.80 14.93 5.59
N HIS A 97 -3.71 15.65 4.94
CA HIS A 97 -4.05 17.01 5.33
C HIS A 97 -5.41 16.98 6.04
N ILE A 98 -5.48 17.54 7.23
CA ILE A 98 -6.72 17.62 8.00
C ILE A 98 -7.12 19.08 8.23
N GLN A 99 -8.42 19.31 8.15
CA GLN A 99 -9.06 20.58 8.43
C GLN A 99 -9.95 20.38 9.65
N LEU A 100 -9.72 21.17 10.70
CA LEU A 100 -10.50 21.08 11.93
C LEU A 100 -11.78 21.90 11.81
N SER A 101 -12.84 21.46 12.49
CA SER A 101 -14.06 22.27 12.60
C SER A 101 -13.77 23.50 13.47
N PRO A 102 -14.16 24.72 13.03
CA PRO A 102 -14.08 25.89 13.88
C PRO A 102 -14.95 25.66 15.11
N SER A 103 -14.33 25.57 16.29
CA SER A 103 -15.07 25.57 17.55
C SER A 103 -15.68 26.97 17.73
N ALA A 104 -16.99 27.03 17.98
CA ALA A 104 -17.79 28.25 18.02
C ALA A 104 -17.46 29.24 19.19
N SER A 105 -16.25 29.24 19.73
CA SER A 105 -15.83 30.07 20.87
C SER A 105 -14.55 30.87 20.57
N SER A 106 -14.52 31.56 19.43
CA SER A 106 -13.50 32.56 19.12
C SER A 106 -14.11 33.67 18.28
N SER A 107 -15.07 34.38 18.84
CA SER A 107 -15.54 35.66 18.32
C SER A 107 -15.94 36.53 19.50
N ASP A 108 -14.94 37.10 20.18
CA ASP A 108 -15.13 38.26 21.04
C ASP A 108 -14.43 39.46 20.37
N PRO A 109 -15.17 40.36 19.68
CA PRO A 109 -14.61 41.49 18.97
C PRO A 109 -14.26 42.70 19.87
N THR A 110 -14.19 42.56 21.20
CA THR A 110 -14.09 43.73 22.10
C THR A 110 -13.02 43.57 23.19
N GLY A 111 -11.74 43.57 22.82
CA GLY A 111 -10.63 43.61 23.77
C GLY A 111 -9.41 44.34 23.20
N PRO A 112 -8.97 45.49 23.73
CA PRO A 112 -7.86 46.25 23.15
C PRO A 112 -6.50 45.56 23.24
N HIS A 113 -6.29 44.66 24.21
CA HIS A 113 -5.01 44.00 24.46
C HIS A 113 -5.22 42.52 24.81
N SER A 114 -5.19 41.63 23.81
CA SER A 114 -4.96 40.21 24.08
C SER A 114 -4.39 39.55 22.84
N THR A 115 -3.15 39.11 22.93
CA THR A 115 -2.48 38.29 21.94
C THR A 115 -3.34 37.06 21.65
N THR A 116 -3.81 36.94 20.41
CA THR A 116 -4.57 35.80 19.88
C THR A 116 -3.81 34.49 20.08
N ARG A 117 -3.91 33.91 21.27
CA ARG A 117 -3.41 32.58 21.56
C ARG A 117 -4.57 31.61 21.38
N VAL A 118 -4.85 31.27 20.11
CA VAL A 118 -5.69 30.11 19.77
C VAL A 118 -4.97 28.89 20.35
N THR A 119 -5.36 28.51 21.56
CA THR A 119 -4.60 27.59 22.42
C THR A 119 -5.14 26.17 22.22
N TYR A 120 -4.48 25.40 21.34
CA TYR A 120 -4.05 23.99 21.42
C TYR A 120 -4.97 22.85 21.96
N THR A 121 -6.04 23.08 22.71
CA THR A 121 -6.69 21.96 23.44
C THR A 121 -7.49 20.99 22.56
N ASN A 122 -7.93 21.40 21.37
CA ASN A 122 -8.67 20.52 20.45
C ASN A 122 -7.82 19.98 19.30
N VAL A 123 -6.76 20.67 18.87
CA VAL A 123 -5.97 20.25 17.70
C VAL A 123 -5.13 19.03 18.02
N ASP A 124 -4.37 19.08 19.11
CA ASP A 124 -3.53 17.96 19.53
C ASP A 124 -4.37 16.69 19.78
N ARG A 125 -5.57 16.84 20.35
CA ARG A 125 -6.49 15.71 20.59
C ARG A 125 -7.04 15.10 19.31
N VAL A 126 -7.42 15.92 18.33
CA VAL A 126 -7.91 15.43 17.03
C VAL A 126 -6.77 14.76 16.26
N VAL A 127 -5.57 15.36 16.25
CA VAL A 127 -4.38 14.78 15.62
C VAL A 127 -4.03 13.45 16.26
N GLU A 128 -4.01 13.35 17.60
CA GLU A 128 -3.75 12.11 18.33
C GLU A 128 -4.82 11.05 18.04
N ARG A 129 -6.10 11.44 17.97
CA ARG A 129 -7.20 10.50 17.64
C ARG A 129 -7.10 9.98 16.21
N VAL A 130 -6.76 10.85 15.27
CA VAL A 130 -6.58 10.50 13.85
C VAL A 130 -5.35 9.61 13.68
N ASP A 131 -4.22 9.94 14.33
CA ASP A 131 -3.01 9.12 14.32
C ASP A 131 -3.29 7.74 14.94
N ALA A 132 -3.93 7.68 16.10
CA ALA A 132 -4.29 6.42 16.76
C ALA A 132 -5.25 5.57 15.91
N LEU A 133 -6.23 6.17 15.26
CA LEU A 133 -7.19 5.47 14.39
C LEU A 133 -6.47 4.90 13.15
N LEU A 134 -5.65 5.71 12.48
CA LEU A 134 -4.90 5.29 11.30
C LEU A 134 -3.88 4.19 11.64
N ARG A 135 -3.14 4.34 12.74
CA ARG A 135 -2.19 3.31 13.21
C ARG A 135 -2.87 2.02 13.65
N SER A 136 -4.08 2.11 14.20
CA SER A 136 -4.84 0.92 14.62
C SER A 136 -5.39 0.13 13.42
N LYS A 137 -5.65 0.79 12.30
CA LYS A 137 -6.31 0.18 11.12
C LYS A 137 -5.31 -0.21 10.03
N ILE A 138 -4.24 0.56 9.88
CA ILE A 138 -3.23 0.34 8.86
C ILE A 138 -2.06 -0.45 9.46
N SER A 139 -2.04 -1.74 9.17
CA SER A 139 -0.94 -2.62 9.58
C SER A 139 0.37 -2.21 8.91
N GLY A 140 1.39 -1.87 9.70
CA GLY A 140 2.71 -1.48 9.19
C GLY A 140 2.91 0.02 8.94
N LEU A 141 2.03 0.90 9.43
CA LEU A 141 2.24 2.35 9.37
C LEU A 141 3.39 2.79 10.29
N GLU A 142 4.59 2.97 9.74
CA GLU A 142 5.76 3.45 10.49
C GLU A 142 5.63 4.94 10.77
N GLU A 143 5.42 5.72 9.70
CA GLU A 143 5.46 7.17 9.73
C GLU A 143 4.17 7.75 9.15
N LEU A 144 3.57 8.69 9.89
CA LEU A 144 2.39 9.42 9.48
C LEU A 144 2.64 10.92 9.66
N THR A 145 2.62 11.66 8.55
CA THR A 145 2.72 13.11 8.56
C THR A 145 1.33 13.73 8.46
N ILE A 146 0.87 14.36 9.54
CA ILE A 146 -0.42 15.05 9.59
C ILE A 146 -0.18 16.55 9.43
N GLN A 147 -0.67 17.13 8.34
CA GLN A 147 -0.64 18.57 8.13
C GLN A 147 -2.00 19.17 8.48
N VAL A 148 -2.01 20.18 9.34
CA VAL A 148 -3.23 20.88 9.74
C VAL A 148 -3.42 22.13 8.89
N GLU A 149 -4.48 22.17 8.08
CA GLU A 149 -4.84 23.32 7.26
C GLU A 149 -5.65 24.30 8.13
N GLY A 150 -4.96 25.28 8.72
CA GLY A 150 -5.55 26.32 9.59
C GLY A 150 -4.89 27.70 9.41
N ARG A 151 -4.24 27.94 8.26
CA ARG A 151 -3.47 29.15 8.00
C ARG A 151 -3.88 29.76 6.64
N SER A 152 -4.90 30.60 6.67
CA SER A 152 -5.11 31.67 5.69
C SER A 152 -5.89 32.80 6.34
#